data_AF-A0A921K648-F1
#
_entry.id   AF-A0A921K648-F1
#
_cell.length_a   1.000
_cell.length_b   1.000
_cell.length_c   1.000
_cell.angle_alpha   90.00
_cell.angle_beta   90.00
_cell.angle_gamma   90.00
#
_symmetry.space_group_name_H-M   'P 1'
#
loop_
_entity.id
_entity.type
_entity.pdbx_description
1 polymer ?
#
loop_
_entity_poly.entity_id
_entity_poly.type
_entity_poly.pdbx_seq_one_letter_code
_entity_poly.pdbx_strand_id
1 'polypeptide(L)'
;MDSNQLFKYVYAKYGLKFKPAVPGSTSVYVLMSPVDSGYFAMLSRGQGQSILDLKCGAMAALIRDLPGFTDPMKIKAADWVGAILEKVSEDSLKKALDFAFKLAMNGDEVNIAQNQYFYIAPDKVDDRYQAQAIKPSENLRKKHNNSLVPDRIRKMLEIYDYSILPSRGRAKNFYQQARMMADYDDDYPEFFAFKRFYPTYHDMNTGQLRSYFTWRSKIRQHVFEKTSTSYAFVYIYELLNNIGVDDAQDGYEKLLEFEGKYVRQFDISIDVYLQDWLKDYVLYYDLDEKIIKQRFASEIKRDHDYEVLHHPEKFTAQELAAVFAKKTTYWNSSKVINKNEKLFVQLLRYVWLELLDAKKYGIAYYSAFVGKPDIIEKPIFAGSVFYLRKQQVADHQIDAVRKYHFYQGKWQIHCDQQISRQRVNLNNFLHELDRVARTEFKLGRSIKPRFIDQAVLKAINAGVAEYHIQEKKAQIDQIKIDFSDLDQIRANASKTRDSLLTDEEKQLEQAEAQEEVEKQADETVKVDNEYGLDENEMFFLTALLMQQPWQTYLKQHHLMASILMDNINEKLFDEFGDVVLENNEQDQPQVITDYVDDLKDMFLKG
;
A
#
# COMPACT_ATOMS: atom_id res chain seq x y z
N MET A 1 -1.02 30.95 9.09
CA MET A 1 -1.75 31.13 7.81
C MET A 1 -1.21 32.37 7.14
N ASP A 2 -0.78 32.32 5.88
CA ASP A 2 -0.23 33.51 5.22
C ASP A 2 -1.32 34.51 4.78
N SER A 3 -0.91 35.72 4.40
CA SER A 3 -1.85 36.80 4.03
C SER A 3 -2.67 36.53 2.77
N ASN A 4 -2.18 35.71 1.83
CA ASN A 4 -2.89 35.34 0.61
C ASN A 4 -3.90 34.22 0.87
N GLN A 5 -3.56 33.27 1.75
CA GLN A 5 -4.48 32.26 2.27
C GLN A 5 -5.63 32.93 3.05
N LEU A 6 -5.34 33.93 3.88
CA LEU A 6 -6.34 34.71 4.59
C LEU A 6 -7.33 35.39 3.61
N PHE A 7 -6.83 35.98 2.51
CA PHE A 7 -7.69 36.62 1.51
C PHE A 7 -8.63 35.62 0.84
N LYS A 8 -8.11 34.46 0.43
CA LYS A 8 -8.93 33.39 -0.17
C LYS A 8 -9.98 32.88 0.82
N TYR A 9 -9.59 32.67 2.08
CA TYR A 9 -10.49 32.22 3.14
C TYR A 9 -11.63 33.21 3.40
N VAL A 10 -11.32 34.50 3.56
CA VAL A 10 -12.33 35.53 3.81
C VAL A 10 -13.33 35.64 2.66
N TYR A 11 -12.84 35.58 1.42
CA TYR A 11 -13.72 35.61 0.25
C TYR A 11 -14.60 34.37 0.17
N ALA A 12 -14.04 33.17 0.38
CA ALA A 12 -14.79 31.93 0.32
C ALA A 12 -15.83 31.81 1.44
N LYS A 13 -15.54 32.31 2.65
CA LYS A 13 -16.42 32.14 3.81
C LYS A 13 -17.44 33.26 4.01
N TYR A 14 -17.04 34.51 3.82
CA TYR A 14 -17.91 35.67 4.10
C TYR A 14 -18.31 36.43 2.83
N GLY A 15 -17.78 36.07 1.66
CA GLY A 15 -18.01 36.81 0.41
C GLY A 15 -17.34 38.18 0.36
N LEU A 16 -16.51 38.52 1.34
CA LEU A 16 -15.85 39.83 1.46
C LEU A 16 -14.47 39.84 0.81
N LYS A 17 -14.04 41.03 0.37
CA LYS A 17 -12.70 41.26 -0.16
C LYS A 17 -11.99 42.31 0.67
N PHE A 18 -10.75 42.03 1.03
CA PHE A 18 -9.85 43.02 1.59
C PHE A 18 -9.64 44.14 0.57
N LYS A 19 -9.93 45.37 0.97
CA LYS A 19 -9.71 46.57 0.14
C LYS A 19 -8.51 47.33 0.67
N PRO A 20 -7.67 47.92 -0.19
CA PRO A 20 -6.57 48.75 0.28
C PRO A 20 -7.13 49.95 1.07
N ALA A 21 -6.56 50.23 2.25
CA ALA A 21 -7.04 51.31 3.13
C ALA A 21 -6.85 52.69 2.49
N VAL A 22 -5.84 52.82 1.62
CA VAL A 22 -5.59 53.99 0.78
C VAL A 22 -5.48 53.51 -0.67
N PRO A 23 -6.16 54.14 -1.65
CA PRO A 23 -6.05 53.76 -3.05
C PRO A 23 -4.59 53.69 -3.51
N GLY A 24 -4.18 52.55 -4.06
CA GLY A 24 -2.80 52.30 -4.52
C GLY A 24 -1.82 51.76 -3.47
N SER A 25 -2.20 51.67 -2.19
CA SER A 25 -1.36 51.05 -1.16
C SER A 25 -1.41 49.53 -1.22
N THR A 26 -0.24 48.88 -1.16
CA THR A 26 -0.08 47.42 -1.07
C THR A 26 0.29 46.94 0.34
N SER A 27 0.41 47.88 1.29
CA SER A 27 0.88 47.60 2.65
C SER A 27 -0.24 47.45 3.66
N VAL A 28 -1.39 48.09 3.47
CA VAL A 28 -2.51 48.05 4.43
C VAL A 28 -3.84 47.77 3.72
N TYR A 29 -4.55 46.77 4.23
CA TYR A 29 -5.85 46.35 3.73
C TYR A 29 -6.87 46.31 4.86
N VAL A 30 -8.13 46.60 4.56
CA VAL A 30 -9.23 46.63 5.52
C VAL A 30 -10.41 45.78 5.05
N LEU A 31 -11.17 45.26 6.01
CA LEU A 31 -12.51 44.70 5.80
C LEU A 31 -13.52 45.60 6.49
N MET A 32 -14.59 45.90 5.74
CA MET A 32 -15.73 46.70 6.19
C MET A 32 -16.94 45.79 6.37
N SER A 33 -17.73 46.09 7.39
CA SER A 33 -19.03 45.47 7.58
C SER A 33 -19.96 45.82 6.42
N PRO A 34 -20.70 44.86 5.85
CA PRO A 34 -21.77 45.14 4.90
C PRO A 34 -22.95 45.93 5.48
N VAL A 35 -23.09 45.96 6.82
CA VAL A 35 -24.28 46.51 7.49
C VAL A 35 -24.10 48.01 7.77
N ASP A 36 -23.01 48.40 8.41
CA ASP A 36 -22.76 49.79 8.85
C ASP A 36 -21.55 50.43 8.15
N SER A 37 -20.89 49.71 7.24
CA SER A 37 -19.64 50.13 6.58
C SER A 37 -18.46 50.40 7.54
N GLY A 38 -18.55 50.02 8.81
CA GLY A 38 -17.49 50.14 9.79
C GLY A 38 -16.36 49.13 9.56
N TYR A 39 -15.12 49.52 9.86
CA TYR A 39 -13.98 48.60 9.81
C TYR A 39 -14.02 47.62 10.98
N PHE A 40 -13.88 46.32 10.67
CA PHE A 40 -13.80 45.28 11.70
C PHE A 40 -12.52 44.43 11.62
N ALA A 41 -11.76 44.56 10.52
CA ALA A 41 -10.43 43.95 10.41
C ALA A 41 -9.49 44.83 9.58
N MET A 42 -8.22 44.88 9.97
CA MET A 42 -7.18 45.59 9.25
C MET A 42 -5.90 44.75 9.19
N LEU A 43 -5.48 44.41 7.97
CA LEU A 43 -4.24 43.69 7.70
C LEU A 43 -3.14 44.67 7.29
N SER A 44 -2.00 44.62 7.98
CA SER A 44 -0.77 45.32 7.61
C SER A 44 0.32 44.31 7.20
N ARG A 45 0.86 44.49 5.99
CA ARG A 45 2.00 43.71 5.46
C ARG A 45 3.28 44.51 5.68
N GLY A 46 4.16 44.01 6.56
CA GLY A 46 5.51 44.56 6.79
C GLY A 46 6.61 43.72 6.12
N GLN A 47 7.86 44.21 6.12
CA GLN A 47 9.02 43.41 5.70
C GLN A 47 9.29 42.30 6.72
N GLY A 48 8.61 41.16 6.57
CA GLY A 48 8.87 39.91 7.30
C GLY A 48 7.74 39.43 8.22
N GLN A 49 6.75 40.25 8.56
CA GLN A 49 5.59 39.84 9.39
C GLN A 49 4.30 40.49 8.89
N SER A 50 3.24 39.69 8.81
CA SER A 50 1.89 40.15 8.48
C SER A 50 1.05 40.22 9.74
N ILE A 51 0.47 41.40 9.99
CA ILE A 51 -0.25 41.70 11.22
C ILE A 51 -1.71 41.94 10.90
N LEU A 52 -2.62 41.28 11.60
CA LEU A 52 -4.06 41.46 11.46
C LEU A 52 -4.64 42.01 12.78
N ASP A 53 -5.15 43.24 12.74
CA ASP A 53 -5.94 43.81 13.83
C ASP A 53 -7.43 43.51 13.60
N LEU A 54 -8.12 43.01 14.62
CA LEU A 54 -9.54 42.62 14.59
C LEU A 54 -10.35 43.36 15.65
N LYS A 55 -11.53 43.86 15.30
CA LYS A 55 -12.46 44.47 16.26
C LYS A 55 -13.24 43.37 16.98
N CYS A 56 -12.95 43.16 18.25
CA CYS A 56 -13.56 42.10 19.07
C CYS A 56 -14.34 42.65 20.28
N GLY A 57 -14.59 43.96 20.35
CA GLY A 57 -15.46 44.54 21.37
C GLY A 57 -14.98 44.24 22.79
N ALA A 58 -15.93 43.96 23.70
CA ALA A 58 -15.64 43.65 25.09
C ALA A 58 -14.79 42.37 25.32
N MET A 59 -14.69 41.48 24.32
CA MET A 59 -13.88 40.26 24.39
C MET A 59 -12.42 40.47 23.96
N ALA A 60 -12.05 41.69 23.54
CA ALA A 60 -10.71 41.97 23.05
C ALA A 60 -9.63 41.64 24.09
N ALA A 61 -9.82 42.02 25.36
CA ALA A 61 -8.86 41.73 26.43
C ALA A 61 -8.62 40.22 26.60
N LEU A 62 -9.68 39.41 26.62
CA LEU A 62 -9.58 37.95 26.78
C LEU A 62 -8.87 37.28 25.58
N ILE A 63 -9.14 37.76 24.37
CA ILE A 63 -8.53 37.19 23.15
C ILE A 63 -7.04 37.53 23.09
N ARG A 64 -6.61 38.69 23.60
CA ARG A 64 -5.18 39.06 23.68
C ARG A 64 -4.35 38.13 24.56
N ASP A 65 -4.96 37.55 25.59
CA ASP A 65 -4.29 36.60 26.48
C ASP A 65 -4.08 35.22 25.84
N LEU A 66 -4.67 34.97 24.65
CA LEU A 66 -4.50 33.71 23.94
C LEU A 66 -3.18 33.64 23.17
N PRO A 67 -2.56 32.45 23.06
CA PRO A 67 -1.29 32.29 22.34
C PRO A 67 -1.34 32.80 20.89
N GLY A 68 -0.44 33.72 20.56
CA GLY A 68 -0.29 34.30 19.22
C GLY A 68 -1.11 35.57 18.95
N PHE A 69 -1.93 36.00 19.90
CA PHE A 69 -2.58 37.31 19.89
C PHE A 69 -1.79 38.29 20.76
N THR A 70 -1.98 39.58 20.48
CA THR A 70 -1.29 40.70 21.14
C THR A 70 -2.24 41.88 21.25
N ASP A 71 -1.83 42.91 22.00
CA ASP A 71 -2.43 44.23 21.86
C ASP A 71 -2.45 44.67 20.38
N PRO A 72 -3.47 45.43 19.97
CA PRO A 72 -3.62 45.86 18.59
C PRO A 72 -2.46 46.78 18.21
N MET A 73 -1.82 46.48 17.08
CA MET A 73 -0.51 47.07 16.76
C MET A 73 -0.62 48.32 15.90
N LYS A 74 -1.70 48.46 15.12
CA LYS A 74 -1.93 49.62 14.25
C LYS A 74 -3.11 50.45 14.69
N ILE A 75 -4.13 49.82 15.28
CA ILE A 75 -5.29 50.50 15.84
C ILE A 75 -5.10 50.65 17.35
N LYS A 76 -5.09 51.89 17.85
CA LYS A 76 -4.96 52.19 19.29
C LYS A 76 -6.33 52.25 19.95
N ALA A 77 -7.07 51.14 19.93
CA ALA A 77 -8.39 51.06 20.55
C ALA A 77 -8.55 49.78 21.37
N ALA A 78 -9.14 49.92 22.57
CA ALA A 78 -9.18 48.85 23.57
C ALA A 78 -10.09 47.68 23.19
N ASP A 79 -10.96 47.87 22.20
CA ASP A 79 -11.86 46.87 21.61
C ASP A 79 -11.23 46.10 20.43
N TRP A 80 -9.96 46.35 20.11
CA TRP A 80 -9.24 45.68 19.02
C TRP A 80 -8.20 44.69 19.52
N VAL A 81 -7.87 43.69 18.71
CA VAL A 81 -6.89 42.65 19.03
C VAL A 81 -5.94 42.50 17.86
N GLY A 82 -4.63 42.48 18.13
CA GLY A 82 -3.61 42.19 17.13
C GLY A 82 -3.34 40.68 17.04
N ALA A 83 -3.10 40.19 15.84
CA ALA A 83 -2.65 38.83 15.58
C ALA A 83 -1.47 38.86 14.59
N ILE A 84 -0.37 38.21 14.97
CA ILE A 84 0.77 38.01 14.08
C ILE A 84 0.50 36.71 13.32
N LEU A 85 0.24 36.81 12.00
CA LEU A 85 -0.23 35.69 11.18
C LEU A 85 0.72 34.48 11.18
N GLU A 86 2.00 34.73 11.39
CA GLU A 86 3.06 33.73 11.46
C GLU A 86 3.17 33.03 12.84
N LYS A 87 2.61 33.61 13.91
CA LYS A 87 2.68 33.09 15.28
C LYS A 87 1.36 32.52 15.80
N VAL A 88 0.23 33.00 15.28
CA VAL A 88 -1.10 32.55 15.69
C VAL A 88 -1.48 31.25 14.99
N SER A 89 -2.12 30.34 15.73
CA SER A 89 -2.66 29.11 15.14
C SER A 89 -3.77 29.46 14.13
N GLU A 90 -3.84 28.71 13.03
CA GLU A 90 -4.82 28.97 11.98
C GLU A 90 -6.28 28.82 12.48
N ASP A 91 -6.54 27.85 13.36
CA ASP A 91 -7.86 27.63 13.95
C ASP A 91 -8.27 28.79 14.87
N SER A 92 -7.35 29.24 15.74
CA SER A 92 -7.62 30.37 16.64
C SER A 92 -7.86 31.66 15.86
N LEU A 93 -7.08 31.91 14.81
CA LEU A 93 -7.24 33.08 13.94
C LEU A 93 -8.59 33.08 13.21
N LYS A 94 -9.01 31.92 12.68
CA LYS A 94 -10.31 31.77 12.03
C LYS A 94 -11.48 32.02 12.99
N LYS A 95 -11.37 31.56 14.25
CA LYS A 95 -12.37 31.79 15.29
C LYS A 95 -12.46 33.25 15.70
N ALA A 96 -11.32 33.92 15.90
CA ALA A 96 -11.29 35.35 16.21
C ALA A 96 -11.88 36.20 15.07
N LEU A 97 -11.59 35.84 13.82
CA LEU A 97 -12.14 36.50 12.63
C LEU A 97 -13.66 36.26 12.48
N ASP A 98 -14.15 35.04 12.73
CA ASP A 98 -15.59 34.74 12.77
C ASP A 98 -16.30 35.58 13.83
N PHE A 99 -15.68 35.72 15.00
CA PHE A 99 -16.24 36.51 16.09
C PHE A 99 -16.32 37.99 15.73
N ALA A 100 -15.22 38.57 15.23
CA ALA A 100 -15.18 39.96 14.77
C ALA A 100 -16.20 40.24 13.66
N PHE A 101 -16.35 39.33 12.70
CA PHE A 101 -17.35 39.45 11.63
C PHE A 101 -18.78 39.39 12.16
N LYS A 102 -19.11 38.45 13.07
CA LYS A 102 -20.44 38.36 13.68
C LYS A 102 -20.79 39.62 14.46
N LEU A 103 -19.83 40.14 15.22
CA LEU A 103 -20.00 41.38 15.98
C LEU A 103 -20.28 42.58 15.05
N ALA A 104 -19.57 42.65 13.93
CA ALA A 104 -19.77 43.67 12.90
C ALA A 104 -21.12 43.54 12.15
N MET A 105 -21.66 42.33 12.01
CA MET A 105 -22.97 42.09 11.40
C MET A 105 -24.14 42.40 12.35
N ASN A 106 -23.93 42.29 13.66
CA ASN A 106 -24.96 42.45 14.68
C ASN A 106 -24.95 43.84 15.38
N GLY A 107 -24.10 44.78 14.94
CA GLY A 107 -24.11 46.17 15.43
C GLY A 107 -23.69 46.36 16.89
N ASP A 108 -22.63 45.66 17.33
CA ASP A 108 -22.16 45.60 18.73
C ASP A 108 -23.18 45.00 19.73
N GLU A 109 -24.41 44.66 19.31
CA GLU A 109 -25.30 43.78 20.06
C GLU A 109 -24.79 42.34 19.94
N VAL A 110 -24.21 41.86 21.03
CA VAL A 110 -23.84 40.46 21.15
C VAL A 110 -25.15 39.67 21.32
N ASN A 111 -25.82 39.34 20.21
CA ASN A 111 -26.86 38.33 20.18
C ASN A 111 -26.21 36.95 20.40
N ILE A 112 -25.80 36.73 21.65
CA ILE A 112 -25.37 35.44 22.17
C ILE A 112 -26.65 34.65 22.30
N ALA A 113 -27.00 33.89 21.26
CA ALA A 113 -27.84 32.72 21.46
C ALA A 113 -27.21 31.93 22.61
N GLN A 114 -27.94 31.80 23.72
CA GLN A 114 -27.53 31.21 24.99
C GLN A 114 -27.00 29.78 24.79
N ASN A 115 -25.73 29.66 24.43
CA ASN A 115 -24.98 28.44 24.56
C ASN A 115 -23.59 28.78 25.12
N GLN A 116 -23.50 28.56 26.43
CA GLN A 116 -22.30 28.17 27.17
C GLN A 116 -21.16 29.18 27.26
N TYR A 117 -21.36 30.26 28.04
CA TYR A 117 -20.30 30.78 28.93
C TYR A 117 -20.94 31.32 30.21
N PHE A 118 -20.36 30.99 31.38
CA PHE A 118 -20.71 31.61 32.64
C PHE A 118 -20.07 33.00 32.69
N TYR A 119 -20.89 34.05 32.84
CA TYR A 119 -20.42 35.40 33.13
C TYR A 119 -19.98 35.45 34.60
N ILE A 120 -18.68 35.51 34.84
CA ILE A 120 -18.13 35.94 36.13
C ILE A 120 -17.94 37.45 36.01
N ALA A 121 -18.72 38.21 36.78
CA ALA A 121 -18.57 39.65 36.82
C ALA A 121 -17.14 40.00 37.27
N PRO A 122 -16.48 41.01 36.68
CA PRO A 122 -15.22 41.49 37.22
C PRO A 122 -15.46 41.96 38.66
N ASP A 123 -14.62 41.49 39.58
CA ASP A 123 -14.65 41.95 40.96
C ASP A 123 -14.59 43.47 40.96
N LYS A 124 -15.59 44.11 41.61
CA LYS A 124 -15.41 45.49 42.05
C LYS A 124 -14.19 45.44 42.96
N VAL A 125 -13.16 46.22 42.62
CA VAL A 125 -12.02 46.45 43.51
C VAL A 125 -12.59 47.08 44.78
N ASP A 126 -12.88 46.25 45.77
CA ASP A 126 -13.20 46.68 47.13
C ASP A 126 -11.88 46.59 47.90
N ASP A 127 -11.29 47.74 48.21
CA ASP A 127 -10.04 47.89 48.96
C ASP A 127 -10.18 47.47 50.45
N ARG A 128 -11.04 46.50 50.75
CA ARG A 128 -11.28 45.99 52.11
C ARG A 128 -11.41 44.47 52.12
N TYR A 129 -10.46 43.77 51.49
CA TYR A 129 -10.29 42.36 51.79
C TYR A 129 -9.86 42.18 53.25
N GLN A 130 -10.78 41.70 54.09
CA GLN A 130 -10.46 41.12 55.38
C GLN A 130 -10.65 39.61 55.28
N ALA A 131 -9.61 38.86 55.68
CA ALA A 131 -9.67 37.42 55.73
C ALA A 131 -10.79 36.98 56.68
N GLN A 132 -11.89 36.51 56.11
CA GLN A 132 -12.98 35.86 56.82
C GLN A 132 -12.93 34.37 56.48
N ALA A 133 -12.99 33.52 57.51
CA ALA A 133 -13.17 32.09 57.30
C ALA A 133 -14.44 31.84 56.48
N ILE A 134 -14.30 31.11 55.36
CA ILE A 134 -15.40 30.74 54.48
C ILE A 134 -16.45 30.05 55.36
N LYS A 135 -17.59 30.71 55.58
CA LYS A 135 -18.72 30.05 56.23
C LYS A 135 -19.08 28.88 55.32
N PRO A 136 -19.06 27.62 55.80
CA PRO A 136 -19.48 26.50 54.98
C PRO A 136 -20.92 26.81 54.57
N SER A 137 -21.13 27.00 53.28
CA SER A 137 -22.45 27.36 52.79
C SER A 137 -23.41 26.24 53.20
N GLU A 138 -24.53 26.59 53.85
CA GLU A 138 -25.61 25.63 54.13
C GLU A 138 -26.11 24.97 52.84
N ASN A 139 -25.89 25.62 51.69
CA ASN A 139 -26.27 25.14 50.37
C ASN A 139 -25.25 24.21 49.70
N LEU A 140 -24.01 24.10 50.20
CA LEU A 140 -23.08 23.02 49.83
C LEU A 140 -23.32 21.77 50.70
N ARG A 141 -24.19 21.90 51.71
CA ARG A 141 -24.73 20.82 52.54
C ARG A 141 -26.23 20.61 52.37
N LYS A 142 -26.83 21.08 51.25
CA LYS A 142 -27.89 20.26 50.66
C LYS A 142 -27.19 19.00 50.17
N LYS A 143 -27.04 18.04 51.08
CA LYS A 143 -26.86 16.63 50.76
C LYS A 143 -27.71 16.41 49.51
N HIS A 144 -27.07 16.19 48.36
CA HIS A 144 -27.69 15.35 47.34
C HIS A 144 -28.34 14.23 48.13
N ASN A 145 -29.65 14.02 47.96
CA ASN A 145 -30.35 12.93 48.62
C ASN A 145 -29.56 11.65 48.36
N ASN A 146 -28.66 11.29 49.28
CA ASN A 146 -27.78 10.15 49.14
C ASN A 146 -28.60 8.85 49.16
N SER A 147 -29.89 8.94 49.53
CA SER A 147 -30.84 7.83 49.49
C SER A 147 -31.37 7.48 48.10
N LEU A 148 -31.07 8.27 47.04
CA LEU A 148 -31.56 8.01 45.67
C LEU A 148 -30.45 7.58 44.68
N VAL A 149 -29.18 7.68 45.07
CA VAL A 149 -28.05 7.23 44.23
C VAL A 149 -27.69 5.80 44.64
N PRO A 150 -27.81 4.80 43.75
CA PRO A 150 -27.37 3.43 44.05
C PRO A 150 -25.92 3.40 44.55
N ASP A 151 -25.64 2.60 45.58
CA ASP A 151 -24.34 2.56 46.22
C ASP A 151 -23.20 2.18 45.26
N ARG A 152 -23.48 1.31 44.28
CA ARG A 152 -22.52 0.96 43.21
C ARG A 152 -22.15 2.18 42.36
N ILE A 153 -23.12 2.99 41.95
CA ILE A 153 -22.88 4.22 41.18
C ILE A 153 -22.09 5.23 42.02
N ARG A 154 -22.43 5.39 43.30
CA ARG A 154 -21.69 6.29 44.20
C ARG A 154 -20.21 5.90 44.29
N LYS A 155 -19.93 4.62 44.58
CA LYS A 155 -18.56 4.10 44.67
C LYS A 155 -17.80 4.20 43.35
N MET A 156 -18.48 3.95 42.21
CA MET A 156 -17.88 4.11 40.87
C MET A 156 -17.46 5.56 40.60
N LEU A 157 -18.22 6.55 41.07
CA LEU A 157 -17.83 7.96 40.93
C LEU A 157 -16.64 8.34 41.83
N GLU A 158 -16.56 7.75 43.03
CA GLU A 158 -15.48 7.99 43.99
C GLU A 158 -14.11 7.47 43.54
N ILE A 159 -14.05 6.42 42.73
CA ILE A 159 -12.77 5.86 42.23
C ILE A 159 -12.12 6.67 41.10
N TYR A 160 -12.75 7.76 40.66
CA TYR A 160 -12.18 8.60 39.61
C TYR A 160 -10.92 9.31 40.10
N ASP A 161 -9.78 9.03 39.47
CA ASP A 161 -8.51 9.64 39.85
C ASP A 161 -8.32 11.01 39.17
N TYR A 162 -8.48 12.08 39.95
CA TYR A 162 -8.28 13.47 39.51
C TYR A 162 -6.81 13.89 39.44
N SER A 163 -5.87 13.08 39.95
CA SER A 163 -4.44 13.38 39.86
C SER A 163 -3.90 13.15 38.44
N ILE A 164 -4.58 12.33 37.63
CA ILE A 164 -4.18 12.03 36.27
C ILE A 164 -4.78 13.08 35.33
N LEU A 165 -3.91 13.77 34.59
CA LEU A 165 -4.32 14.75 33.58
C LEU A 165 -5.34 14.13 32.61
N PRO A 166 -6.47 14.79 32.32
CA PRO A 166 -7.53 14.25 31.46
C PRO A 166 -7.04 13.76 30.09
N SER A 167 -6.02 14.41 29.51
CA SER A 167 -5.41 14.03 28.22
C SER A 167 -4.72 12.66 28.22
N ARG A 168 -4.32 12.14 29.40
CA ARG A 168 -3.66 10.83 29.55
C ARG A 168 -4.44 9.86 30.43
N GLY A 169 -5.31 10.36 31.32
CA GLY A 169 -5.99 9.57 32.34
C GLY A 169 -7.43 9.22 32.05
N ARG A 170 -8.11 9.94 31.15
CA ARG A 170 -9.55 9.79 30.95
C ARG A 170 -9.96 8.39 30.53
N ALA A 171 -9.23 7.77 29.59
CA ALA A 171 -9.49 6.40 29.18
C ALA A 171 -9.21 5.38 30.30
N LYS A 172 -8.16 5.61 31.10
CA LYS A 172 -7.83 4.77 32.26
C LYS A 172 -8.93 4.83 33.33
N ASN A 173 -9.38 6.03 33.69
CA ASN A 173 -10.47 6.22 34.65
C ASN A 173 -11.76 5.58 34.14
N PHE A 174 -12.10 5.81 32.86
CA PHE A 174 -13.24 5.16 32.23
C PHE A 174 -13.14 3.63 32.32
N TYR A 175 -11.98 3.03 32.01
CA TYR A 175 -11.78 1.59 32.09
C TYR A 175 -11.94 1.05 33.51
N GLN A 176 -11.43 1.75 34.52
CA GLN A 176 -11.55 1.34 35.92
C GLN A 176 -13.02 1.38 36.40
N GLN A 177 -13.75 2.45 36.05
CA GLN A 177 -15.19 2.57 36.32
C GLN A 177 -15.99 1.51 35.54
N ALA A 178 -15.69 1.38 34.24
CA ALA A 178 -15.85 0.23 33.35
C ALA A 178 -16.01 -1.11 34.07
N ARG A 179 -14.86 -1.57 34.55
CA ARG A 179 -14.69 -2.86 35.20
C ARG A 179 -15.52 -3.00 36.48
N MET A 180 -15.61 -1.95 37.29
CA MET A 180 -16.40 -1.97 38.52
C MET A 180 -17.90 -2.17 38.25
N MET A 181 -18.36 -1.71 37.09
CA MET A 181 -19.76 -1.76 36.66
C MET A 181 -20.02 -2.86 35.63
N ALA A 182 -19.08 -3.79 35.43
CA ALA A 182 -19.19 -4.84 34.42
C ALA A 182 -20.45 -5.70 34.61
N ASP A 183 -20.79 -6.06 35.85
CA ASP A 183 -21.94 -6.89 36.25
C ASP A 183 -23.14 -6.06 36.76
N TYR A 184 -23.03 -4.73 36.75
CA TYR A 184 -24.10 -3.88 37.30
C TYR A 184 -25.25 -3.73 36.30
N ASP A 185 -26.45 -4.04 36.79
CA ASP A 185 -27.72 -3.76 36.14
C ASP A 185 -28.51 -2.73 36.94
N ASP A 186 -29.37 -1.97 36.26
CA ASP A 186 -30.23 -0.97 36.87
C ASP A 186 -31.65 -1.06 36.30
N ASP A 187 -32.62 -0.58 37.09
CA ASP A 187 -34.01 -0.42 36.70
C ASP A 187 -34.49 0.95 37.19
N TYR A 188 -34.44 1.93 36.28
CA TYR A 188 -34.82 3.31 36.55
C TYR A 188 -35.93 3.77 35.59
N PRO A 189 -37.10 4.22 36.11
CA PRO A 189 -38.24 4.57 35.26
C PRO A 189 -38.05 5.87 34.49
N GLU A 190 -37.17 6.75 34.93
CA GLU A 190 -36.95 8.06 34.29
C GLU A 190 -35.81 7.99 33.27
N PHE A 191 -36.03 8.63 32.13
CA PHE A 191 -35.02 8.77 31.08
C PHE A 191 -34.45 10.19 31.02
N PHE A 192 -33.12 10.29 31.03
CA PHE A 192 -32.37 11.53 30.87
C PHE A 192 -31.54 11.49 29.60
N ALA A 193 -31.80 12.42 28.68
CA ALA A 193 -31.01 12.56 27.46
C ALA A 193 -29.57 13.00 27.77
N PHE A 194 -28.62 12.56 26.93
CA PHE A 194 -27.21 12.87 27.10
C PHE A 194 -26.52 13.08 25.76
N LYS A 195 -25.80 14.21 25.63
CA LYS A 195 -25.08 14.56 24.41
C LYS A 195 -23.68 15.07 24.77
N ARG A 196 -22.67 14.30 24.35
CA ARG A 196 -21.26 14.65 24.51
C ARG A 196 -20.40 13.95 23.45
N PHE A 197 -19.35 14.64 23.02
CA PHE A 197 -18.28 14.04 22.23
C PHE A 197 -17.33 13.25 23.12
N TYR A 198 -16.93 12.06 22.68
CA TYR A 198 -16.11 11.12 23.45
C TYR A 198 -16.65 10.89 24.87
N PRO A 199 -17.91 10.44 25.03
CA PRO A 199 -18.57 10.35 26.32
C PRO A 199 -17.94 9.30 27.26
N THR A 200 -17.98 9.57 28.56
CA THR A 200 -17.57 8.66 29.65
C THR A 200 -18.55 8.77 30.84
N TYR A 201 -18.48 7.85 31.79
CA TYR A 201 -19.32 7.89 33.00
C TYR A 201 -19.17 9.15 33.83
N HIS A 202 -17.94 9.65 33.95
CA HIS A 202 -17.65 10.87 34.72
C HIS A 202 -18.36 12.12 34.15
N ASP A 203 -18.82 12.07 32.91
CA ASP A 203 -19.50 13.19 32.26
C ASP A 203 -21.01 13.22 32.51
N MET A 204 -21.55 12.15 33.11
CA MET A 204 -22.98 11.95 33.32
C MET A 204 -23.36 12.31 34.75
N ASN A 205 -24.52 12.96 34.91
CA ASN A 205 -25.14 13.08 36.23
C ASN A 205 -25.80 11.75 36.66
N THR A 206 -26.28 11.66 37.91
CA THR A 206 -26.89 10.43 38.42
C THR A 206 -28.06 9.93 37.58
N GLY A 207 -28.98 10.81 37.17
CA GLY A 207 -30.13 10.41 36.35
C GLY A 207 -29.70 9.85 35.00
N GLN A 208 -28.67 10.44 34.39
CA GLN A 208 -28.06 9.97 33.14
C GLN A 208 -27.34 8.62 33.31
N LEU A 209 -26.59 8.43 34.40
CA LEU A 209 -25.96 7.14 34.72
C LEU A 209 -27.00 6.03 34.89
N ARG A 210 -28.05 6.29 35.67
CA ARG A 210 -29.15 5.33 35.84
C ARG A 210 -29.90 5.05 34.55
N SER A 211 -30.12 6.07 33.72
CA SER A 211 -30.69 5.90 32.37
C SER A 211 -29.82 5.00 31.49
N TYR A 212 -28.50 5.24 31.49
CA TYR A 212 -27.54 4.44 30.74
C TYR A 212 -27.51 3.00 31.21
N PHE A 213 -27.38 2.75 32.52
CA PHE A 213 -27.30 1.38 33.05
C PHE A 213 -28.62 0.63 32.84
N THR A 214 -29.78 1.28 32.99
CA THR A 214 -31.08 0.67 32.68
C THR A 214 -31.17 0.28 31.21
N TRP A 215 -30.76 1.17 30.30
CA TRP A 215 -30.74 0.88 28.87
C TRP A 215 -29.74 -0.23 28.51
N ARG A 216 -28.55 -0.22 29.10
CA ARG A 216 -27.52 -1.27 28.94
C ARG A 216 -28.02 -2.64 29.42
N SER A 217 -28.75 -2.70 30.54
CA SER A 217 -29.37 -3.93 31.04
C SER A 217 -30.36 -4.51 30.04
N LYS A 218 -31.17 -3.67 29.39
CA LYS A 218 -32.06 -4.09 28.29
C LYS A 218 -31.29 -4.66 27.10
N ILE A 219 -30.22 -3.98 26.67
CA ILE A 219 -29.36 -4.46 25.57
C ILE A 219 -28.80 -5.85 25.86
N ARG A 220 -28.35 -6.09 27.11
CA ARG A 220 -27.85 -7.41 27.55
C ARG A 220 -28.91 -8.52 27.55
N GLN A 221 -30.18 -8.13 27.66
CA GLN A 221 -31.33 -9.03 27.52
C GLN A 221 -31.83 -9.10 26.06
N HIS A 222 -31.02 -8.66 25.09
CA HIS A 222 -31.33 -8.57 23.67
C HIS A 222 -32.53 -7.67 23.32
N VAL A 223 -32.86 -6.71 24.19
CA VAL A 223 -33.91 -5.70 23.95
C VAL A 223 -33.25 -4.41 23.48
N PHE A 224 -33.39 -4.10 22.20
CA PHE A 224 -32.79 -2.94 21.55
C PHE A 224 -33.80 -1.81 21.39
N GLU A 225 -33.55 -0.70 22.09
CA GLU A 225 -34.39 0.50 22.05
C GLU A 225 -33.54 1.72 21.72
N LYS A 226 -34.08 2.66 20.93
CA LYS A 226 -33.40 3.91 20.59
C LYS A 226 -33.04 4.70 21.86
N THR A 227 -31.81 5.19 21.91
CA THR A 227 -31.32 6.03 23.01
C THR A 227 -30.54 7.24 22.50
N SER A 228 -29.90 7.99 23.40
CA SER A 228 -28.98 9.05 23.01
C SER A 228 -27.72 8.46 22.37
N THR A 229 -27.28 8.99 21.23
CA THR A 229 -26.06 8.54 20.51
C THR A 229 -24.83 8.44 21.44
N SER A 230 -24.69 9.36 22.39
CA SER A 230 -23.59 9.32 23.36
C SER A 230 -23.62 8.09 24.27
N TYR A 231 -24.80 7.58 24.64
CA TYR A 231 -24.90 6.31 25.39
C TYR A 231 -24.49 5.11 24.55
N ALA A 232 -24.86 5.08 23.27
CA ALA A 232 -24.42 4.03 22.35
C ALA A 232 -22.89 4.00 22.21
N PHE A 233 -22.23 5.16 22.10
CA PHE A 233 -20.76 5.23 22.11
C PHE A 233 -20.15 4.72 23.42
N VAL A 234 -20.72 5.04 24.58
CA VAL A 234 -20.21 4.50 25.86
C VAL A 234 -20.30 2.98 25.89
N TYR A 235 -21.42 2.39 25.44
CA TYR A 235 -21.55 0.94 25.34
C TYR A 235 -20.53 0.32 24.37
N ILE A 236 -20.28 0.94 23.22
CA ILE A 236 -19.22 0.49 22.31
C ILE A 236 -17.86 0.57 23.01
N TYR A 237 -17.54 1.67 23.71
CA TYR A 237 -16.27 1.80 24.43
C TYR A 237 -16.11 0.75 25.53
N GLU A 238 -17.18 0.37 26.21
CA GLU A 238 -17.13 -0.78 27.13
C GLU A 238 -16.71 -2.06 26.41
N LEU A 239 -17.37 -2.39 25.30
CA LEU A 239 -17.07 -3.59 24.51
C LEU A 239 -15.66 -3.57 23.93
N LEU A 240 -15.19 -2.44 23.39
CA LEU A 240 -13.80 -2.29 22.91
C LEU A 240 -12.78 -2.56 24.02
N ASN A 241 -13.12 -2.26 25.27
CA ASN A 241 -12.29 -2.53 26.45
C ASN A 241 -12.52 -3.93 27.06
N ASN A 242 -13.31 -4.80 26.42
CA ASN A 242 -13.74 -6.12 26.91
C ASN A 242 -14.42 -6.04 28.29
N ILE A 243 -15.33 -5.10 28.46
CA ILE A 243 -16.14 -4.96 29.68
C ILE A 243 -17.49 -5.65 29.49
N GLY A 244 -17.84 -6.56 30.40
CA GLY A 244 -19.10 -7.29 30.34
C GLY A 244 -19.14 -8.36 29.24
N VAL A 245 -17.96 -8.90 28.91
CA VAL A 245 -17.76 -9.96 27.92
C VAL A 245 -16.96 -11.09 28.56
N ASP A 246 -17.17 -12.31 28.11
CA ASP A 246 -16.46 -13.49 28.62
C ASP A 246 -15.03 -13.55 28.10
N ASP A 247 -14.87 -13.31 26.80
CA ASP A 247 -13.59 -13.19 26.12
C ASP A 247 -13.66 -12.20 24.94
N ALA A 248 -12.58 -12.09 24.18
CA ALA A 248 -12.55 -11.20 23.03
C ALA A 248 -13.47 -11.66 21.87
N GLN A 249 -13.72 -12.97 21.74
CA GLN A 249 -14.63 -13.48 20.71
C GLN A 249 -16.07 -13.04 21.02
N ASP A 250 -16.52 -13.21 22.26
CA ASP A 250 -17.82 -12.73 22.74
C ASP A 250 -17.94 -11.20 22.59
N GLY A 251 -16.89 -10.45 22.91
CA GLY A 251 -16.89 -8.99 22.71
C GLY A 251 -17.04 -8.58 21.25
N TYR A 252 -16.39 -9.28 20.32
CA TYR A 252 -16.55 -9.06 18.88
C TYR A 252 -17.97 -9.40 18.41
N GLU A 253 -18.54 -10.52 18.85
CA GLU A 253 -19.90 -10.94 18.51
C GLU A 253 -20.94 -9.95 19.01
N LYS A 254 -20.80 -9.45 20.24
CA LYS A 254 -21.65 -8.38 20.80
C LYS A 254 -21.55 -7.08 20.02
N LEU A 255 -20.37 -6.71 19.52
CA LEU A 255 -20.20 -5.54 18.65
C LEU A 255 -20.92 -5.74 17.30
N LEU A 256 -20.84 -6.92 16.70
CA LEU A 256 -21.55 -7.24 15.45
C LEU A 256 -23.07 -7.29 15.65
N GLU A 257 -23.53 -7.87 16.76
CA GLU A 257 -24.95 -7.86 17.11
C GLU A 257 -25.46 -6.42 17.28
N PHE A 258 -24.70 -5.59 18.00
CA PHE A 258 -25.03 -4.18 18.19
C PHE A 258 -25.03 -3.40 16.87
N GLU A 259 -24.08 -3.68 15.98
CA GLU A 259 -24.08 -3.12 14.62
C GLU A 259 -25.39 -3.46 13.88
N GLY A 260 -25.75 -4.74 13.86
CA GLY A 260 -26.90 -5.24 13.11
C GLY A 260 -28.26 -4.81 13.69
N LYS A 261 -28.42 -4.91 15.01
CA LYS A 261 -29.71 -4.70 15.70
C LYS A 261 -29.92 -3.27 16.16
N TYR A 262 -28.86 -2.53 16.50
CA TYR A 262 -28.98 -1.13 16.95
C TYR A 262 -28.53 -0.13 15.89
N VAL A 263 -27.27 -0.18 15.45
CA VAL A 263 -26.66 0.87 14.62
C VAL A 263 -27.40 1.02 13.29
N ARG A 264 -27.64 -0.08 12.58
CA ARG A 264 -28.33 -0.06 11.28
C ARG A 264 -29.79 0.38 11.37
N GLN A 265 -30.44 0.23 12.53
CA GLN A 265 -31.85 0.55 12.73
C GLN A 265 -32.07 1.97 13.26
N PHE A 266 -31.24 2.42 14.20
CA PHE A 266 -31.50 3.64 14.97
C PHE A 266 -30.49 4.77 14.75
N ASP A 267 -29.22 4.45 14.47
CA ASP A 267 -28.16 5.46 14.37
C ASP A 267 -27.00 5.02 13.46
N ILE A 268 -27.25 5.07 12.15
CA ILE A 268 -26.29 4.66 11.11
C ILE A 268 -25.00 5.51 11.11
N SER A 269 -25.02 6.69 11.75
CA SER A 269 -23.84 7.57 11.80
C SER A 269 -22.67 6.96 12.57
N ILE A 270 -22.95 5.99 13.45
CA ILE A 270 -21.95 5.25 14.23
C ILE A 270 -21.15 4.29 13.34
N ASP A 271 -21.75 3.78 12.26
CA ASP A 271 -21.18 2.72 11.43
C ASP A 271 -19.80 3.08 10.88
N VAL A 272 -19.62 4.33 10.44
CA VAL A 272 -18.35 4.83 9.89
C VAL A 272 -17.17 4.63 10.85
N TYR A 273 -17.40 4.76 12.16
CA TYR A 273 -16.37 4.54 13.17
C TYR A 273 -16.26 3.08 13.57
N LEU A 274 -17.42 2.43 13.75
CA LEU A 274 -17.49 1.04 14.20
C LEU A 274 -16.80 0.10 13.20
N GLN A 275 -16.90 0.37 11.90
CA GLN A 275 -16.26 -0.47 10.89
C GLN A 275 -14.73 -0.53 11.06
N ASP A 276 -14.11 0.61 11.38
CA ASP A 276 -12.69 0.75 11.66
C ASP A 276 -12.33 0.14 13.01
N TRP A 277 -13.13 0.36 14.05
CA TRP A 277 -12.88 -0.21 15.37
C TRP A 277 -12.97 -1.73 15.38
N LEU A 278 -13.87 -2.33 14.60
CA LEU A 278 -13.94 -3.79 14.45
C LEU A 278 -12.67 -4.36 13.79
N LYS A 279 -12.03 -3.62 12.86
CA LYS A 279 -10.73 -4.00 12.29
C LYS A 279 -9.62 -3.93 13.34
N ASP A 280 -9.58 -2.84 14.11
CA ASP A 280 -8.63 -2.70 15.22
C ASP A 280 -8.85 -3.79 16.27
N TYR A 281 -10.11 -4.19 16.52
CA TYR A 281 -10.49 -5.19 17.51
C TYR A 281 -9.96 -6.58 17.17
N VAL A 282 -10.21 -7.07 15.95
CA VAL A 282 -9.78 -8.41 15.52
C VAL A 282 -8.26 -8.55 15.53
N LEU A 283 -7.52 -7.47 15.25
CA LEU A 283 -6.06 -7.44 15.30
C LEU A 283 -5.54 -7.29 16.73
N TYR A 284 -6.03 -6.31 17.48
CA TYR A 284 -5.51 -6.02 18.82
C TYR A 284 -5.71 -7.17 19.82
N TYR A 285 -6.81 -7.93 19.65
CA TYR A 285 -7.13 -9.09 20.48
C TYR A 285 -6.77 -10.43 19.85
N ASP A 286 -6.09 -10.45 18.69
CA ASP A 286 -5.60 -11.65 18.02
C ASP A 286 -6.69 -12.73 17.81
N LEU A 287 -7.80 -12.33 17.17
CA LEU A 287 -8.88 -13.26 16.83
C LEU A 287 -8.51 -14.17 15.66
N ASP A 288 -9.32 -15.20 15.43
CA ASP A 288 -9.08 -16.21 14.39
C ASP A 288 -8.77 -15.60 13.01
N GLU A 289 -7.79 -16.18 12.31
CA GLU A 289 -7.30 -15.69 11.02
C GLU A 289 -8.41 -15.61 9.96
N LYS A 290 -9.44 -16.47 10.02
CA LYS A 290 -10.58 -16.41 9.09
C LYS A 290 -11.42 -15.15 9.34
N ILE A 291 -11.62 -14.77 10.60
CA ILE A 291 -12.35 -13.55 10.97
C ILE A 291 -11.57 -12.33 10.48
N ILE A 292 -10.25 -12.32 10.69
CA ILE A 292 -9.36 -11.27 10.19
C ILE A 292 -9.49 -11.18 8.66
N LYS A 293 -9.29 -12.28 7.92
CA LYS A 293 -9.39 -12.27 6.44
C LYS A 293 -10.76 -11.82 5.94
N GLN A 294 -11.84 -12.23 6.60
CA GLN A 294 -13.19 -11.77 6.25
C GLN A 294 -13.33 -10.26 6.44
N ARG A 295 -12.78 -9.72 7.53
CA ARG A 295 -12.86 -8.29 7.85
C ARG A 295 -12.04 -7.42 6.92
N PHE A 296 -10.92 -7.94 6.43
CA PHE A 296 -10.02 -7.27 5.49
C PHE A 296 -10.26 -7.67 4.02
N ALA A 297 -11.36 -8.36 3.70
CA ALA A 297 -11.62 -8.89 2.35
C ALA A 297 -11.58 -7.82 1.25
N SER A 298 -11.98 -6.58 1.56
CA SER A 298 -11.95 -5.47 0.62
C SER A 298 -10.54 -4.95 0.33
N GLU A 299 -9.70 -4.86 1.36
CA GLU A 299 -8.28 -4.53 1.28
C GLU A 299 -7.54 -5.63 0.54
N ILE A 300 -7.74 -6.90 0.91
CA ILE A 300 -7.11 -8.04 0.25
C ILE A 300 -7.43 -8.05 -1.24
N LYS A 301 -8.69 -7.81 -1.62
CA LYS A 301 -9.08 -7.73 -3.04
C LYS A 301 -8.43 -6.55 -3.76
N ARG A 302 -8.20 -5.42 -3.08
CA ARG A 302 -7.52 -4.26 -3.66
C ARG A 302 -6.03 -4.54 -3.81
N ASP A 303 -5.41 -5.13 -2.79
CA ASP A 303 -3.98 -5.37 -2.71
C ASP A 303 -3.56 -6.51 -3.66
N HIS A 304 -4.44 -7.50 -3.88
CA HIS A 304 -4.28 -8.50 -4.94
C HIS A 304 -4.17 -7.87 -6.34
N ASP A 305 -4.97 -6.83 -6.65
CA ASP A 305 -4.82 -6.13 -7.93
C ASP A 305 -3.41 -5.51 -8.08
N TYR A 306 -2.80 -5.05 -6.99
CA TYR A 306 -1.45 -4.47 -6.99
C TYR A 306 -0.38 -5.54 -7.13
N GLU A 307 -0.53 -6.66 -6.43
CA GLU A 307 0.36 -7.83 -6.57
C GLU A 307 0.39 -8.33 -8.02
N VAL A 308 -0.78 -8.42 -8.69
CA VAL A 308 -0.86 -8.82 -10.11
C VAL A 308 -0.17 -7.81 -11.04
N LEU A 309 -0.25 -6.51 -10.72
CA LEU A 309 0.40 -5.46 -11.51
C LEU A 309 1.92 -5.38 -11.27
N HIS A 310 2.39 -5.72 -10.07
CA HIS A 310 3.81 -5.67 -9.71
C HIS A 310 4.56 -6.94 -10.09
N HIS A 311 3.90 -8.09 -9.92
CA HIS A 311 4.45 -9.44 -10.12
C HIS A 311 3.62 -10.26 -11.13
N PRO A 312 3.40 -9.77 -12.37
CA PRO A 312 2.57 -10.44 -13.36
C PRO A 312 3.10 -11.84 -13.76
N GLU A 313 4.38 -12.14 -13.52
CA GLU A 313 5.01 -13.44 -13.75
C GLU A 313 4.36 -14.56 -12.93
N LYS A 314 3.83 -14.26 -11.74
CA LYS A 314 3.18 -15.23 -10.85
C LYS A 314 1.74 -15.57 -11.23
N PHE A 315 1.15 -14.79 -12.14
CA PHE A 315 -0.27 -14.87 -12.50
C PHE A 315 -0.45 -15.18 -13.99
N THR A 316 -1.68 -15.50 -14.38
CA THR A 316 -2.05 -15.73 -15.77
C THR A 316 -2.25 -14.42 -16.54
N ALA A 317 -2.18 -14.48 -17.87
CA ALA A 317 -2.46 -13.33 -18.73
C ALA A 317 -3.90 -12.81 -18.52
N GLN A 318 -4.85 -13.71 -18.28
CA GLN A 318 -6.26 -13.40 -18.04
C GLN A 318 -6.47 -12.62 -16.75
N GLU A 319 -5.77 -12.99 -15.66
CA GLU A 319 -5.85 -12.27 -14.39
C GLU A 319 -5.31 -10.83 -14.54
N LEU A 320 -4.17 -10.67 -15.21
CA LEU A 320 -3.62 -9.34 -15.52
C LEU A 320 -4.62 -8.50 -16.33
N ALA A 321 -5.20 -9.07 -17.38
CA ALA A 321 -6.21 -8.40 -18.20
C ALA A 321 -7.46 -8.00 -17.38
N ALA A 322 -7.92 -8.86 -16.47
CA ALA A 322 -9.05 -8.56 -15.59
C ALA A 322 -8.75 -7.38 -14.65
N VAL A 323 -7.53 -7.29 -14.12
CA VAL A 323 -7.09 -6.14 -13.31
C VAL A 323 -7.06 -4.86 -14.14
N PHE A 324 -6.53 -4.90 -15.37
CA PHE A 324 -6.58 -3.75 -16.29
C PHE A 324 -8.01 -3.35 -16.63
N ALA A 325 -8.92 -4.31 -16.86
CA ALA A 325 -10.33 -4.06 -17.11
C ALA A 325 -11.03 -3.34 -15.94
N LYS A 326 -10.62 -3.63 -14.70
CA LYS A 326 -11.15 -3.01 -13.47
C LYS A 326 -10.54 -1.63 -13.20
N LYS A 327 -9.22 -1.47 -13.40
CA LYS A 327 -8.47 -0.24 -13.07
C LYS A 327 -8.53 0.81 -14.19
N THR A 328 -8.89 0.43 -15.40
CA THR A 328 -8.89 1.32 -16.58
C THR A 328 -10.27 1.39 -17.25
N THR A 329 -10.46 2.42 -18.08
CA THR A 329 -11.69 2.56 -18.91
C THR A 329 -11.44 2.18 -20.35
N TYR A 330 -10.18 2.26 -20.79
CA TYR A 330 -9.82 2.05 -22.18
C TYR A 330 -9.97 0.58 -22.59
N TRP A 331 -9.62 -0.35 -21.70
CA TRP A 331 -9.76 -1.79 -21.93
C TRP A 331 -11.17 -2.17 -22.39
N ASN A 332 -12.19 -1.73 -21.66
CA ASN A 332 -13.58 -2.07 -21.94
C ASN A 332 -14.18 -1.27 -23.11
N SER A 333 -13.68 -0.07 -23.39
CA SER A 333 -14.26 0.83 -24.40
C SER A 333 -13.67 0.66 -25.81
N SER A 334 -12.49 0.07 -25.95
CA SER A 334 -11.89 -0.15 -27.28
C SER A 334 -12.54 -1.33 -28.00
N LYS A 335 -13.20 -1.03 -29.12
CA LYS A 335 -13.79 -2.05 -30.01
C LYS A 335 -12.75 -3.01 -30.60
N VAL A 336 -11.50 -2.56 -30.77
CA VAL A 336 -10.43 -3.39 -31.35
C VAL A 336 -9.94 -4.40 -30.32
N ILE A 337 -9.76 -3.97 -29.06
CA ILE A 337 -9.43 -4.87 -27.94
C ILE A 337 -10.53 -5.92 -27.80
N ASN A 338 -11.80 -5.50 -27.71
CA ASN A 338 -12.93 -6.43 -27.52
C ASN A 338 -13.08 -7.44 -28.68
N LYS A 339 -12.79 -7.05 -29.92
CA LYS A 339 -12.84 -7.98 -31.07
C LYS A 339 -11.66 -8.97 -31.11
N ASN A 340 -10.53 -8.61 -30.52
CA ASN A 340 -9.29 -9.37 -30.57
C ASN A 340 -8.81 -9.71 -29.16
N GLU A 341 -9.74 -10.03 -28.25
CA GLU A 341 -9.47 -10.16 -26.81
C GLU A 341 -8.33 -11.13 -26.51
N LYS A 342 -8.33 -12.31 -27.13
CA LYS A 342 -7.28 -13.32 -26.94
C LYS A 342 -5.88 -12.79 -27.27
N LEU A 343 -5.75 -12.03 -28.36
CA LEU A 343 -4.50 -11.40 -28.77
C LEU A 343 -4.07 -10.35 -27.75
N PHE A 344 -4.97 -9.43 -27.38
CA PHE A 344 -4.63 -8.34 -26.46
C PHE A 344 -4.33 -8.81 -25.04
N VAL A 345 -4.97 -9.89 -24.57
CA VAL A 345 -4.65 -10.51 -23.29
C VAL A 345 -3.19 -11.00 -23.27
N GLN A 346 -2.76 -11.69 -24.32
CA GLN A 346 -1.37 -12.18 -24.42
C GLN A 346 -0.39 -11.01 -24.63
N LEU A 347 -0.71 -10.11 -25.55
CA LEU A 347 0.13 -8.95 -25.84
C LEU A 347 0.36 -8.07 -24.62
N LEU A 348 -0.70 -7.83 -23.83
CA LEU A 348 -0.62 -7.09 -22.56
C LEU A 348 0.37 -7.75 -21.61
N ARG A 349 0.37 -9.08 -21.47
CA ARG A 349 1.30 -9.79 -20.59
C ARG A 349 2.75 -9.54 -20.99
N TYR A 350 3.12 -9.79 -22.24
CA TYR A 350 4.49 -9.63 -22.71
C TYR A 350 4.96 -8.19 -22.60
N VAL A 351 4.13 -7.24 -23.03
CA VAL A 351 4.46 -5.82 -22.98
C VAL A 351 4.54 -5.30 -21.54
N TRP A 352 3.68 -5.77 -20.64
CA TRP A 352 3.72 -5.35 -19.25
C TRP A 352 4.95 -5.89 -18.52
N LEU A 353 5.30 -7.18 -18.72
CA LEU A 353 6.53 -7.77 -18.19
C LEU A 353 7.77 -7.00 -18.66
N GLU A 354 7.82 -6.70 -19.97
CA GLU A 354 8.91 -5.94 -20.58
C GLU A 354 9.02 -4.52 -19.98
N LEU A 355 7.89 -3.86 -19.73
CA LEU A 355 7.84 -2.52 -19.14
C LEU A 355 8.30 -2.48 -17.67
N LEU A 356 8.13 -3.57 -16.93
CA LEU A 356 8.55 -3.64 -15.53
C LEU A 356 10.06 -3.82 -15.35
N ASP A 357 10.80 -4.17 -16.42
CA ASP A 357 12.26 -4.21 -16.38
C ASP A 357 12.87 -2.80 -16.36
N ALA A 358 12.96 -2.25 -15.16
CA ALA A 358 13.49 -0.92 -14.92
C ALA A 358 14.96 -0.76 -15.37
N LYS A 359 15.76 -1.84 -15.36
CA LYS A 359 17.18 -1.77 -15.74
C LYS A 359 17.35 -1.55 -17.23
N LYS A 360 16.47 -2.16 -18.05
CA LYS A 360 16.52 -2.07 -19.51
C LYS A 360 16.16 -0.68 -20.05
N TYR A 361 15.23 0.01 -19.39
CA TYR A 361 14.67 1.28 -19.88
C TYR A 361 15.02 2.49 -19.01
N GLY A 362 15.65 2.29 -17.85
CA GLY A 362 16.00 3.34 -16.90
C GLY A 362 14.79 3.94 -16.19
N ILE A 363 13.65 3.23 -16.15
CA ILE A 363 12.40 3.71 -15.56
C ILE A 363 11.76 2.66 -14.67
N ALA A 364 11.59 2.96 -13.39
CA ALA A 364 10.83 2.11 -12.47
C ALA A 364 9.32 2.39 -12.65
N TYR A 365 8.73 1.89 -13.73
CA TYR A 365 7.37 2.27 -14.15
C TYR A 365 6.32 2.03 -13.05
N TYR A 366 6.40 0.90 -12.35
CA TYR A 366 5.44 0.58 -11.29
C TYR A 366 5.44 1.63 -10.17
N SER A 367 6.60 1.93 -9.58
CA SER A 367 6.72 2.91 -8.49
C SER A 367 6.46 4.35 -8.95
N ALA A 368 6.76 4.67 -10.22
CA ALA A 368 6.56 6.00 -10.79
C ALA A 368 5.09 6.29 -11.16
N PHE A 369 4.33 5.30 -11.61
CA PHE A 369 3.01 5.54 -12.22
C PHE A 369 1.87 4.66 -11.71
N VAL A 370 2.17 3.55 -11.03
CA VAL A 370 1.19 2.54 -10.60
C VAL A 370 0.99 2.60 -9.09
N GLY A 371 1.93 2.09 -8.31
CA GLY A 371 1.82 1.96 -6.87
C GLY A 371 3.21 1.99 -6.22
N LYS A 372 3.28 2.39 -4.96
CA LYS A 372 4.53 2.35 -4.19
C LYS A 372 4.29 1.78 -2.79
N PRO A 373 5.26 1.04 -2.23
CA PRO A 373 5.23 0.68 -0.82
C PRO A 373 5.20 1.94 0.04
N ASP A 374 4.35 1.93 1.05
CA ASP A 374 4.25 3.01 2.04
C ASP A 374 3.96 2.45 3.44
N ILE A 375 4.25 3.25 4.45
CA ILE A 375 3.99 2.93 5.86
C ILE A 375 3.07 3.99 6.42
N ILE A 376 1.84 3.59 6.76
CA ILE A 376 0.84 4.49 7.34
C ILE A 376 0.80 4.26 8.84
N GLU A 377 0.95 5.33 9.62
CA GLU A 377 0.72 5.28 11.06
C GLU A 377 -0.71 5.66 11.43
N LYS A 378 -1.42 4.79 12.15
CA LYS A 378 -2.77 5.05 12.66
C LYS A 378 -2.87 4.69 14.15
N PRO A 379 -3.41 5.56 15.03
CA PRO A 379 -3.72 5.19 16.40
C PRO A 379 -4.73 4.04 16.45
N ILE A 380 -4.54 3.07 17.36
CA ILE A 380 -5.54 2.02 17.56
C ILE A 380 -6.83 2.61 18.11
N PHE A 381 -7.97 2.07 17.68
CA PHE A 381 -9.30 2.53 18.07
C PHE A 381 -9.44 4.05 17.98
N ALA A 382 -8.95 4.63 16.89
CA ALA A 382 -8.88 6.08 16.70
C ALA A 382 -10.25 6.74 16.96
N GLY A 383 -10.26 7.78 17.79
CA GLY A 383 -11.49 8.49 18.15
C GLY A 383 -12.40 7.73 19.14
N SER A 384 -11.90 6.72 19.86
CA SER A 384 -12.64 6.05 20.93
C SER A 384 -12.06 6.37 22.32
N VAL A 385 -12.82 6.04 23.37
CA VAL A 385 -12.29 6.02 24.74
C VAL A 385 -11.81 4.60 25.06
N PHE A 386 -10.58 4.30 24.63
CA PHE A 386 -9.93 3.01 24.84
C PHE A 386 -8.69 3.13 25.73
N TYR A 387 -8.58 2.27 26.75
CA TYR A 387 -7.40 2.25 27.61
C TYR A 387 -6.38 1.22 27.12
N LEU A 388 -5.28 1.72 26.54
CA LEU A 388 -4.16 0.89 26.13
C LEU A 388 -3.45 0.30 27.36
N ARG A 389 -3.46 -1.03 27.43
CA ARG A 389 -2.79 -1.81 28.49
C ARG A 389 -1.41 -2.26 28.03
N LYS A 390 -0.53 -2.55 28.98
CA LYS A 390 0.78 -3.17 28.70
C LYS A 390 0.55 -4.65 28.39
N GLN A 391 0.21 -4.96 27.14
CA GLN A 391 0.12 -6.32 26.61
C GLN A 391 1.01 -6.42 25.37
N GLN A 392 1.49 -7.63 25.08
CA GLN A 392 2.08 -7.91 23.78
C GLN A 392 0.94 -7.99 22.77
N VAL A 393 1.12 -7.34 21.64
CA VAL A 393 0.20 -7.37 20.50
C VAL A 393 0.99 -7.97 19.36
N ALA A 394 0.43 -8.99 18.71
CA ALA A 394 1.09 -9.68 17.62
C ALA A 394 1.17 -8.82 16.35
N ASP A 395 2.15 -9.11 15.52
CA ASP A 395 2.18 -8.63 14.14
C ASP A 395 1.23 -9.48 13.30
N HIS A 396 0.47 -8.83 12.41
CA HIS A 396 -0.46 -9.53 11.53
C HIS A 396 -0.10 -9.32 10.06
N GLN A 397 0.18 -10.43 9.37
CA GLN A 397 0.28 -10.45 7.91
C GLN A 397 -1.12 -10.70 7.35
N ILE A 398 -1.71 -9.71 6.67
CA ILE A 398 -3.08 -9.81 6.15
C ILE A 398 -3.11 -10.50 4.78
N ASP A 399 -2.18 -10.11 3.91
CA ASP A 399 -1.94 -10.70 2.59
C ASP A 399 -0.46 -10.54 2.20
N ALA A 400 -0.09 -10.77 0.94
CA ALA A 400 1.30 -10.68 0.48
C ALA A 400 1.91 -9.26 0.60
N VAL A 401 1.07 -8.22 0.60
CA VAL A 401 1.49 -6.81 0.52
C VAL A 401 1.21 -6.06 1.82
N ARG A 402 0.14 -6.42 2.53
CA ARG A 402 -0.34 -5.72 3.74
C ARG A 402 0.10 -6.39 5.03
N LYS A 403 0.86 -5.65 5.84
CA LYS A 403 1.26 -6.06 7.19
C LYS A 403 0.92 -4.98 8.22
N TYR A 404 0.38 -5.39 9.35
CA TYR A 404 0.18 -4.55 10.53
C TYR A 404 1.22 -4.86 11.59
N HIS A 405 1.97 -3.85 11.99
CA HIS A 405 2.90 -3.90 13.12
C HIS A 405 2.39 -2.98 14.24
N PHE A 406 2.37 -3.48 15.47
CA PHE A 406 1.94 -2.69 16.61
C PHE A 406 3.13 -1.99 17.29
N TYR A 407 3.09 -0.66 17.34
CA TYR A 407 4.11 0.14 18.02
C TYR A 407 3.50 1.30 18.81
N GLN A 408 3.72 1.30 20.13
CA GLN A 408 3.34 2.38 21.06
C GLN A 408 1.88 2.87 20.92
N GLY A 409 0.91 1.95 20.79
CA GLY A 409 -0.51 2.31 20.68
C GLY A 409 -0.94 2.74 19.27
N LYS A 410 -0.11 2.49 18.26
CA LYS A 410 -0.41 2.73 16.86
C LYS A 410 -0.18 1.47 16.04
N TRP A 411 -0.95 1.34 14.97
CA TRP A 411 -0.65 0.48 13.85
C TRP A 411 0.30 1.17 12.88
N GLN A 412 1.42 0.52 12.59
CA GLN A 412 2.24 0.78 11.41
C GLN A 412 1.78 -0.18 10.31
N ILE A 413 1.11 0.37 9.31
CA ILE A 413 0.47 -0.38 8.24
C ILE A 413 1.38 -0.30 7.02
N HIS A 414 2.07 -1.40 6.74
CA HIS A 414 2.80 -1.58 5.49
C HIS A 414 1.79 -1.95 4.40
N CYS A 415 1.73 -1.18 3.32
CA CYS A 415 0.91 -1.51 2.16
C CYS A 415 1.33 -0.73 0.92
N ASP A 416 0.86 -1.15 -0.25
CA ASP A 416 1.00 -0.37 -1.48
C ASP A 416 -0.05 0.75 -1.57
N GLN A 417 0.43 1.96 -1.82
CA GLN A 417 -0.42 3.11 -2.12
C GLN A 417 -0.47 3.42 -3.61
N GLN A 418 -1.66 3.81 -4.06
CA GLN A 418 -1.91 4.27 -5.41
C GLN A 418 -1.16 5.59 -5.71
N ILE A 419 -0.46 5.64 -6.84
CA ILE A 419 0.14 6.88 -7.34
C ILE A 419 -0.93 7.82 -7.91
N SER A 420 -0.72 9.13 -7.75
CA SER A 420 -1.57 10.16 -8.34
C SER A 420 -1.70 9.97 -9.85
N ARG A 421 -2.92 10.13 -10.38
CA ARG A 421 -3.24 9.93 -11.81
C ARG A 421 -2.97 8.52 -12.35
N GLN A 422 -2.80 7.49 -11.51
CA GLN A 422 -2.61 6.08 -11.93
C GLN A 422 -3.57 5.68 -13.07
N ARG A 423 -4.88 5.91 -12.91
CA ARG A 423 -5.88 5.55 -13.93
C ARG A 423 -5.61 6.21 -15.28
N VAL A 424 -5.12 7.44 -15.29
CA VAL A 424 -4.75 8.16 -16.52
C VAL A 424 -3.50 7.54 -17.14
N ASN A 425 -2.50 7.22 -16.32
CA ASN A 425 -1.24 6.61 -16.77
C ASN A 425 -1.50 5.24 -17.42
N LEU A 426 -2.27 4.37 -16.75
CA LEU A 426 -2.63 3.04 -17.26
C LEU A 426 -3.50 3.14 -18.54
N ASN A 427 -4.43 4.09 -18.61
CA ASN A 427 -5.21 4.33 -19.83
C ASN A 427 -4.33 4.81 -21.00
N ASN A 428 -3.32 5.65 -20.74
CA ASN A 428 -2.40 6.12 -21.77
C ASN A 428 -1.48 5.00 -22.25
N PHE A 429 -1.00 4.16 -21.35
CA PHE A 429 -0.27 2.94 -21.69
C PHE A 429 -1.10 2.01 -22.59
N LEU A 430 -2.34 1.67 -22.20
CA LEU A 430 -3.22 0.83 -23.02
C LEU A 430 -3.54 1.44 -24.39
N HIS A 431 -3.70 2.76 -24.45
CA HIS A 431 -3.92 3.46 -25.71
C HIS A 431 -2.73 3.31 -26.65
N GLU A 432 -1.50 3.47 -26.15
CA GLU A 432 -0.30 3.30 -26.98
C GLU A 432 -0.07 1.84 -27.36
N LEU A 433 -0.38 0.89 -26.47
CA LEU A 433 -0.39 -0.53 -26.81
C LEU A 433 -1.38 -0.83 -27.95
N ASP A 434 -2.63 -0.36 -27.87
CA ASP A 434 -3.62 -0.49 -28.97
C ASP A 434 -3.10 0.18 -30.24
N ARG A 435 -2.51 1.38 -30.16
CA ARG A 435 -1.95 2.07 -31.33
C ARG A 435 -0.88 1.24 -32.04
N VAL A 436 0.10 0.73 -31.28
CA VAL A 436 1.20 -0.09 -31.83
C VAL A 436 0.63 -1.39 -32.39
N ALA A 437 -0.24 -2.09 -31.65
CA ALA A 437 -0.87 -3.32 -32.10
C ALA A 437 -1.67 -3.15 -33.41
N ARG A 438 -2.38 -2.02 -33.58
CA ARG A 438 -3.10 -1.75 -34.85
C ARG A 438 -2.19 -1.61 -36.04
N THR A 439 -1.01 -1.02 -35.86
CA THR A 439 -0.03 -0.87 -36.93
C THR A 439 0.63 -2.21 -37.25
N GLU A 440 1.12 -2.94 -36.24
CA GLU A 440 1.84 -4.20 -36.44
C GLU A 440 0.93 -5.33 -36.97
N PHE A 441 -0.24 -5.52 -36.37
CA PHE A 441 -1.17 -6.59 -36.74
C PHE A 441 -2.21 -6.15 -37.79
N LYS A 442 -2.06 -4.95 -38.38
CA LYS A 442 -2.98 -4.37 -39.38
C LYS A 442 -4.46 -4.36 -38.92
N LEU A 443 -4.70 -4.02 -37.64
CA LEU A 443 -6.03 -4.03 -37.04
C LEU A 443 -6.72 -2.66 -37.22
N GLY A 444 -7.69 -2.59 -38.13
CA GLY A 444 -8.53 -1.40 -38.29
C GLY A 444 -7.77 -0.12 -38.66
N ARG A 445 -8.26 1.04 -38.21
CA ARG A 445 -7.66 2.35 -38.52
C ARG A 445 -6.64 2.77 -37.46
N SER A 446 -5.53 3.35 -37.93
CA SER A 446 -4.50 3.98 -37.09
C SER A 446 -5.07 5.11 -36.22
N ILE A 447 -4.61 5.18 -34.98
CA ILE A 447 -5.00 6.20 -34.00
C ILE A 447 -3.83 7.16 -33.73
N LYS A 448 -4.13 8.41 -33.37
CA LYS A 448 -3.10 9.43 -33.09
C LYS A 448 -2.36 9.11 -31.78
N PRO A 449 -1.05 9.34 -31.69
CA PRO A 449 -0.29 9.06 -30.47
C PRO A 449 -0.74 9.95 -29.31
N ARG A 450 -0.68 9.41 -28.09
CA ARG A 450 -0.77 10.16 -26.84
C ARG A 450 0.61 10.42 -26.26
N PHE A 451 0.71 11.44 -25.41
CA PHE A 451 1.93 11.72 -24.69
C PHE A 451 2.19 10.61 -23.65
N ILE A 452 3.32 9.93 -23.81
CA ILE A 452 3.89 8.97 -22.87
C ILE A 452 5.41 9.10 -22.91
N ASP A 453 6.09 8.66 -21.85
CA ASP A 453 7.54 8.63 -21.81
C ASP A 453 8.12 7.76 -22.95
N GLN A 454 9.19 8.22 -23.57
CA GLN A 454 9.82 7.52 -24.69
C GLN A 454 10.38 6.14 -24.27
N ALA A 455 10.82 6.00 -23.01
CA ALA A 455 11.24 4.72 -22.43
C ALA A 455 10.09 3.72 -22.42
N VAL A 456 8.88 4.17 -22.08
CA VAL A 456 7.66 3.34 -22.07
C VAL A 456 7.29 2.92 -23.49
N LEU A 457 7.36 3.83 -24.46
CA LEU A 457 7.09 3.48 -25.86
C LEU A 457 8.10 2.47 -26.41
N LYS A 458 9.39 2.57 -26.05
CA LYS A 458 10.41 1.57 -26.39
C LYS A 458 10.07 0.20 -25.81
N ALA A 459 9.67 0.15 -24.53
CA ALA A 459 9.25 -1.09 -23.88
C ALA A 459 8.01 -1.70 -24.55
N ILE A 460 7.03 -0.89 -24.96
CA ILE A 460 5.86 -1.36 -25.72
C ILE A 460 6.31 -2.04 -27.01
N ASN A 461 7.14 -1.38 -27.82
CA ASN A 461 7.60 -1.95 -29.09
C ASN A 461 8.40 -3.24 -28.88
N ALA A 462 9.27 -3.28 -27.86
CA ALA A 462 10.05 -4.47 -27.53
C ALA A 462 9.17 -5.65 -27.08
N GLY A 463 8.16 -5.40 -26.25
CA GLY A 463 7.24 -6.45 -25.80
C GLY A 463 6.35 -6.99 -26.92
N VAL A 464 5.97 -6.15 -27.89
CA VAL A 464 5.26 -6.61 -29.11
C VAL A 464 6.18 -7.47 -29.98
N ALA A 465 7.46 -7.08 -30.12
CA ALA A 465 8.44 -7.89 -30.84
C ALA A 465 8.67 -9.25 -30.17
N GLU A 466 8.76 -9.29 -28.83
CA GLU A 466 8.88 -10.54 -28.07
C GLU A 466 7.67 -11.44 -28.27
N TYR A 467 6.45 -10.89 -28.28
CA TYR A 467 5.25 -11.66 -28.59
C TYR A 467 5.35 -12.33 -29.97
N HIS A 468 5.83 -11.63 -31.00
CA HIS A 468 6.03 -12.24 -32.32
C HIS A 468 7.09 -13.35 -32.32
N ILE A 469 8.15 -13.22 -31.53
CA ILE A 469 9.17 -14.27 -31.38
C ILE A 469 8.52 -15.53 -30.78
N GLN A 470 7.73 -15.36 -29.72
CA GLN A 470 7.04 -16.47 -29.06
C GLN A 470 5.96 -17.09 -29.94
N GLU A 471 5.22 -16.28 -30.70
CA GLU A 471 4.23 -16.76 -31.66
C GLU A 471 4.88 -17.63 -32.75
N LYS A 472 6.03 -17.20 -33.30
CA LYS A 472 6.79 -17.98 -34.28
C LYS A 472 7.33 -19.29 -33.69
N LYS A 473 7.86 -19.26 -32.47
CA LYS A 473 8.33 -20.48 -31.76
C LYS A 473 7.17 -21.47 -31.57
N ALA A 474 6.03 -20.99 -31.06
CA ALA A 474 4.86 -21.83 -30.87
C ALA A 474 4.29 -22.40 -32.18
N GLN A 475 4.44 -21.69 -33.30
CA GLN A 475 4.10 -22.21 -34.63
C GLN A 475 5.07 -23.31 -35.08
N ILE A 476 6.38 -23.14 -34.85
CA ILE A 476 7.40 -24.14 -35.17
C ILE A 476 7.17 -25.42 -34.34
N ASP A 477 6.92 -25.30 -33.05
CA ASP A 477 6.68 -26.44 -32.15
C ASP A 477 5.41 -27.23 -32.49
N GLN A 478 4.46 -26.61 -33.20
CA GLN A 478 3.23 -27.26 -33.69
C GLN A 478 3.43 -28.01 -35.02
N ILE A 479 4.57 -27.86 -35.69
CA ILE A 479 4.86 -28.59 -36.93
C ILE A 479 5.15 -30.05 -36.58
N LYS A 480 4.11 -30.89 -36.69
CA LYS A 480 4.25 -32.34 -36.59
C LYS A 480 4.79 -32.87 -37.92
N ILE A 481 6.10 -33.10 -38.00
CA ILE A 481 6.74 -33.73 -39.16
C ILE A 481 6.40 -35.21 -39.15
N ASP A 482 5.73 -35.68 -40.20
CA ASP A 482 5.41 -37.10 -40.40
C ASP A 482 6.55 -37.78 -41.16
N PHE A 483 7.14 -38.81 -40.55
CA PHE A 483 8.24 -39.57 -41.10
C PHE A 483 7.79 -40.90 -41.72
N SER A 484 6.49 -41.16 -41.83
CA SER A 484 5.96 -42.42 -42.38
C SER A 484 6.39 -42.69 -43.83
N ASP A 485 6.55 -41.65 -44.65
CA ASP A 485 6.94 -41.77 -46.06
C ASP A 485 8.46 -41.70 -46.30
N LEU A 486 9.28 -41.49 -45.25
CA LEU A 486 10.73 -41.29 -45.40
C LEU A 486 11.42 -42.52 -46.02
N ASP A 487 11.02 -43.72 -45.60
CA ASP A 487 11.56 -44.98 -46.12
C ASP A 487 11.17 -45.20 -47.59
N GLN A 488 9.96 -44.77 -47.97
CA GLN A 488 9.49 -44.86 -49.35
C GLN A 488 10.18 -43.83 -50.25
N ILE A 489 10.44 -42.62 -49.73
CA ILE A 489 11.24 -41.59 -50.41
C ILE A 489 12.68 -42.10 -50.61
N ARG A 490 13.30 -42.70 -49.59
CA ARG A 490 14.65 -43.30 -49.70
C ARG A 490 14.69 -44.45 -50.70
N ALA A 491 13.71 -45.34 -50.67
CA ALA A 491 13.62 -46.47 -51.61
C ALA A 491 13.43 -45.99 -53.06
N ASN A 492 12.61 -44.96 -53.29
CA ASN A 492 12.40 -44.39 -54.62
C ASN A 492 13.63 -43.61 -55.12
N ALA A 493 14.31 -42.88 -54.23
CA ALA A 493 15.56 -42.19 -54.55
C ALA A 493 16.67 -43.18 -54.90
N SER A 494 16.82 -44.28 -54.14
CA SER A 494 17.77 -45.36 -54.45
C SER A 494 17.48 -45.95 -55.83
N LYS A 495 16.23 -46.33 -56.12
CA LYS A 495 15.87 -46.88 -57.43
C LYS A 495 16.14 -45.92 -58.59
N THR A 496 15.90 -44.63 -58.38
CA THR A 496 16.15 -43.60 -59.40
C THR A 496 17.65 -43.43 -59.62
N ARG A 497 18.44 -43.40 -58.54
CA ARG A 497 19.90 -43.37 -58.60
C ARG A 497 20.45 -44.59 -59.34
N ASP A 498 20.04 -45.79 -58.95
CA ASP A 498 20.54 -47.06 -59.52
C ASP A 498 20.14 -47.24 -61.00
N SER A 499 19.08 -46.54 -61.44
CA SER A 499 18.65 -46.47 -62.85
C SER A 499 19.42 -45.44 -63.68
N LEU A 500 20.05 -44.46 -63.04
CA LEU A 500 20.83 -43.40 -63.70
C LEU A 500 22.33 -43.69 -63.74
N LEU A 501 22.81 -44.62 -62.90
CA LEU A 501 24.20 -45.08 -62.95
C LEU A 501 24.48 -45.93 -64.20
N THR A 502 25.60 -45.63 -64.86
CA THR A 502 26.19 -46.45 -65.92
C THR A 502 26.87 -47.71 -65.35
N ASP A 503 27.12 -48.71 -66.19
CA ASP A 503 27.69 -50.00 -65.75
C ASP A 503 29.13 -49.87 -65.19
N GLU A 504 29.86 -48.84 -65.60
CA GLU A 504 31.20 -48.51 -65.08
C GLU A 504 31.11 -47.87 -63.67
N GLU A 505 30.13 -46.99 -63.45
CA GLU A 505 29.89 -46.36 -62.14
C GLU A 505 29.37 -47.38 -61.11
N LYS A 506 28.57 -48.37 -61.53
CA LYS A 506 28.10 -49.45 -60.63
C LYS A 506 29.23 -50.33 -60.11
N GLN A 507 30.25 -50.54 -60.92
CA GLN A 507 31.42 -51.36 -60.53
C GLN A 507 32.32 -50.59 -59.55
N LEU A 508 32.44 -49.27 -59.73
CA LEU A 508 33.16 -48.40 -58.79
C LEU A 508 32.44 -48.34 -57.43
N GLU A 509 31.11 -48.17 -57.39
CA GLU A 509 30.37 -48.19 -56.12
C GLU A 509 30.43 -49.55 -55.41
N GLN A 510 30.46 -50.67 -56.16
CA GLN A 510 30.61 -52.01 -55.56
C GLN A 510 32.01 -52.22 -55.00
N ALA A 511 33.05 -51.66 -55.63
CA ALA A 511 34.40 -51.67 -55.11
C ALA A 511 34.53 -50.79 -53.85
N GLU A 512 33.93 -49.59 -53.85
CA GLU A 512 33.91 -48.69 -52.68
C GLU A 512 33.10 -49.29 -51.51
N ALA A 513 31.95 -49.91 -51.77
CA ALA A 513 31.16 -50.57 -50.75
C ALA A 513 31.85 -51.83 -50.18
N GLN A 514 32.66 -52.53 -50.98
CA GLN A 514 33.51 -53.63 -50.48
C GLN A 514 34.67 -53.11 -49.64
N GLU A 515 35.30 -52.00 -50.03
CA GLU A 515 36.32 -51.33 -49.21
C GLU A 515 35.75 -50.76 -47.89
N GLU A 516 34.52 -50.26 -47.87
CA GLU A 516 33.85 -49.78 -46.64
C GLU A 516 33.47 -50.93 -45.69
N VAL A 517 33.03 -52.07 -46.23
CA VAL A 517 32.72 -53.26 -45.41
C VAL A 517 34.00 -53.91 -44.87
N GLU A 518 35.11 -53.89 -45.63
CA GLU A 518 36.41 -54.33 -45.12
C GLU A 518 36.97 -53.38 -44.04
N LYS A 519 36.73 -52.06 -44.13
CA LYS A 519 37.09 -51.10 -43.07
C LYS A 519 36.24 -51.24 -41.80
N GLN A 520 34.95 -51.55 -41.93
CA GLN A 520 34.06 -51.77 -40.77
C GLN A 520 34.25 -53.13 -40.09
N ALA A 521 34.80 -54.13 -40.78
CA ALA A 521 35.09 -55.44 -40.20
C ALA A 521 36.34 -55.44 -39.29
N ASP A 522 37.28 -54.50 -39.51
CA ASP A 522 38.50 -54.38 -38.69
C ASP A 522 38.32 -53.52 -37.42
N GLU A 523 37.20 -52.80 -37.26
CA GLU A 523 36.89 -51.94 -36.09
C GLU A 523 35.94 -52.58 -35.07
N THR A 524 36.12 -53.86 -34.75
CA THR A 524 35.51 -54.45 -33.52
C THR A 524 36.58 -54.86 -32.52
N VAL A 525 37.35 -53.88 -32.05
CA VAL A 525 38.13 -54.00 -30.81
C VAL A 525 37.23 -53.57 -29.66
N LYS A 526 36.83 -54.52 -28.80
CA LYS A 526 36.27 -54.21 -27.47
C LYS A 526 37.38 -53.60 -26.62
N VAL A 527 37.19 -52.39 -26.12
CA VAL A 527 38.14 -51.74 -25.22
C VAL A 527 37.48 -51.52 -23.86
N ASP A 528 37.97 -52.23 -22.84
CA ASP A 528 37.57 -52.14 -21.43
C ASP A 528 38.34 -50.99 -20.75
N ASN A 529 37.97 -49.75 -20.99
CA ASN A 529 38.34 -48.62 -20.13
C ASN A 529 37.11 -47.73 -19.84
N GLU A 530 37.08 -47.09 -18.67
CA GLU A 530 35.94 -46.29 -18.19
C GLU A 530 35.62 -45.08 -19.09
N TYR A 531 36.54 -44.73 -20.00
CA TYR A 531 36.49 -43.54 -20.86
C TYR A 531 36.30 -43.85 -22.36
N GLY A 532 36.13 -45.12 -22.75
CA GLY A 532 35.85 -45.53 -24.14
C GLY A 532 36.94 -45.20 -25.17
N LEU A 533 38.17 -44.91 -24.72
CA LEU A 533 39.32 -44.62 -25.59
C LEU A 533 39.87 -45.92 -26.16
N ASP A 534 40.10 -45.99 -27.48
CA ASP A 534 40.70 -47.17 -28.08
C ASP A 534 42.23 -47.27 -27.82
N GLU A 535 42.86 -48.39 -28.21
CA GLU A 535 44.29 -48.61 -27.97
C GLU A 535 45.19 -47.54 -28.63
N ASN A 536 44.79 -47.02 -29.79
CA ASN A 536 45.55 -46.01 -30.53
C ASN A 536 45.35 -44.61 -29.94
N GLU A 537 44.12 -44.28 -29.56
CA GLU A 537 43.77 -43.05 -28.86
C GLU A 537 44.46 -42.99 -27.49
N MET A 538 44.47 -44.10 -26.75
CA MET A 538 45.14 -44.19 -25.45
C MET A 538 46.67 -44.05 -25.59
N PHE A 539 47.27 -44.70 -26.58
CA PHE A 539 48.69 -44.52 -26.88
C PHE A 539 49.01 -43.07 -27.27
N PHE A 540 48.18 -42.46 -28.12
CA PHE A 540 48.39 -41.09 -28.58
C PHE A 540 48.28 -40.09 -27.43
N LEU A 541 47.26 -40.19 -26.58
CA LEU A 541 47.09 -39.35 -25.39
C LEU A 541 48.24 -39.50 -24.40
N THR A 542 48.64 -40.73 -24.07
CA THR A 542 49.77 -40.97 -23.16
C THR A 542 51.10 -40.49 -23.74
N ALA A 543 51.33 -40.65 -25.04
CA ALA A 543 52.53 -40.15 -25.70
C ALA A 543 52.59 -38.61 -25.67
N LEU A 544 51.46 -37.91 -25.82
CA LEU A 544 51.39 -36.46 -25.66
C LEU A 544 51.67 -36.04 -24.21
N LEU A 545 51.08 -36.71 -23.22
CA LEU A 545 51.28 -36.41 -21.78
C LEU A 545 52.73 -36.65 -21.31
N MET A 546 53.40 -37.65 -21.87
CA MET A 546 54.79 -38.02 -21.55
C MET A 546 55.83 -37.39 -22.49
N GLN A 547 55.41 -36.59 -23.48
CA GLN A 547 56.27 -35.99 -24.51
C GLN A 547 57.12 -37.01 -25.29
N GLN A 548 56.53 -38.17 -25.60
CA GLN A 548 57.14 -39.24 -26.38
C GLN A 548 56.90 -39.03 -27.89
N PRO A 549 57.81 -39.52 -28.77
CA PRO A 549 57.64 -39.39 -30.22
C PRO A 549 56.50 -40.26 -30.75
N TRP A 550 55.34 -39.67 -30.96
CA TRP A 550 54.12 -40.33 -31.46
C TRP A 550 54.07 -40.45 -32.99
N GLN A 551 54.77 -39.57 -33.72
CA GLN A 551 54.67 -39.49 -35.20
C GLN A 551 55.06 -40.79 -35.90
N THR A 552 56.02 -41.54 -35.33
CA THR A 552 56.48 -42.81 -35.89
C THR A 552 55.40 -43.89 -35.77
N TYR A 553 54.67 -43.92 -34.66
CA TYR A 553 53.58 -44.85 -34.41
C TYR A 553 52.41 -44.58 -35.37
N LEU A 554 51.97 -43.33 -35.48
CA LEU A 554 50.88 -42.97 -36.39
C LEU A 554 51.22 -43.28 -37.86
N LYS A 555 52.47 -43.06 -38.29
CA LYS A 555 52.90 -43.41 -39.65
C LYS A 555 52.88 -44.92 -39.92
N GLN A 556 53.25 -45.73 -38.93
CA GLN A 556 53.25 -47.19 -39.07
C GLN A 556 51.83 -47.78 -39.08
N HIS A 557 50.90 -47.16 -38.35
CA HIS A 557 49.50 -47.59 -38.25
C HIS A 557 48.56 -46.87 -39.23
N HIS A 558 49.10 -46.03 -40.13
CA HIS A 558 48.32 -45.24 -41.11
C HIS A 558 47.25 -44.32 -40.50
N LEU A 559 47.48 -43.79 -39.30
CA LEU A 559 46.54 -42.95 -38.57
C LEU A 559 46.82 -41.45 -38.77
N MET A 560 45.76 -40.64 -38.75
CA MET A 560 45.85 -39.17 -38.78
C MET A 560 45.70 -38.58 -37.38
N ALA A 561 46.63 -37.71 -37.00
CA ALA A 561 46.65 -37.10 -35.67
C ALA A 561 45.43 -36.21 -35.39
N SER A 562 44.90 -35.54 -36.41
CA SER A 562 43.70 -34.71 -36.28
C SER A 562 42.46 -35.53 -35.92
N ILE A 563 42.30 -36.72 -36.52
CA ILE A 563 41.16 -37.61 -36.27
C ILE A 563 41.22 -38.18 -34.85
N LEU A 564 42.40 -38.64 -34.43
CA LEU A 564 42.57 -39.11 -33.05
C LEU A 564 42.33 -37.99 -32.04
N MET A 565 42.77 -36.76 -32.34
CA MET A 565 42.55 -35.60 -31.48
C MET A 565 41.06 -35.28 -31.33
N ASP A 566 40.32 -35.23 -32.43
CA ASP A 566 38.88 -34.95 -32.42
C ASP A 566 38.10 -36.04 -31.67
N ASN A 567 38.43 -37.33 -31.90
CA ASN A 567 37.79 -38.44 -31.21
C ASN A 567 38.06 -38.44 -29.69
N ILE A 568 39.31 -38.16 -29.27
CA ILE A 568 39.66 -38.06 -27.85
C ILE A 568 38.91 -36.89 -27.19
N ASN A 569 38.85 -35.73 -27.88
CA ASN A 569 38.12 -34.57 -27.39
C ASN A 569 36.62 -34.84 -27.25
N GLU A 570 36.01 -35.53 -28.22
CA GLU A 570 34.59 -35.91 -28.14
C GLU A 570 34.32 -36.87 -26.96
N LYS A 571 35.17 -37.87 -26.77
CA LYS A 571 35.02 -38.88 -25.71
C LYS A 571 35.26 -38.32 -24.30
N LEU A 572 36.15 -37.35 -24.16
CA LEU A 572 36.45 -36.71 -22.87
C LEU A 572 35.60 -35.46 -22.59
N PHE A 573 34.76 -35.03 -23.54
CA PHE A 573 33.95 -33.82 -23.39
C PHE A 573 32.95 -33.90 -22.23
N ASP A 574 32.35 -35.06 -22.00
CA ASP A 574 31.36 -35.24 -20.92
C ASP A 574 31.99 -35.12 -19.52
N GLU A 575 33.28 -35.43 -19.38
CA GLU A 575 34.01 -35.37 -18.10
C GLU A 575 34.58 -33.98 -17.83
N PHE A 576 35.18 -33.34 -18.84
CA PHE A 576 35.86 -32.04 -18.67
C PHE A 576 34.98 -30.84 -19.05
N GLY A 577 33.92 -31.04 -19.83
CA GLY A 577 33.05 -29.98 -20.33
C GLY A 577 33.70 -29.05 -21.37
N ASP A 578 34.89 -29.40 -21.85
CA ASP A 578 35.71 -28.63 -22.79
C ASP A 578 36.64 -29.54 -23.60
N VAL A 579 37.26 -28.99 -24.64
CA VAL A 579 38.29 -29.62 -25.46
C VAL A 579 39.57 -29.75 -24.63
N VAL A 580 40.23 -30.91 -24.66
CA VAL A 580 41.43 -31.18 -23.83
C VAL A 580 42.74 -31.25 -24.64
N LEU A 581 42.64 -31.48 -25.95
CA LEU A 581 43.75 -31.48 -26.91
C LEU A 581 43.57 -30.37 -27.95
N GLU A 582 44.63 -29.62 -28.23
CA GLU A 582 44.66 -28.57 -29.26
C GLU A 582 45.91 -28.67 -30.13
N ASN A 583 45.94 -27.97 -31.26
CA ASN A 583 47.16 -27.79 -32.04
C ASN A 583 47.96 -26.59 -31.51
N ASN A 584 49.27 -26.76 -31.35
CA ASN A 584 50.18 -25.69 -30.98
C ASN A 584 50.47 -24.73 -32.14
N GLU A 585 51.28 -23.68 -31.90
CA GLU A 585 51.65 -22.69 -32.92
C GLU A 585 52.38 -23.27 -34.16
N GLN A 586 52.84 -24.53 -34.09
CA GLN A 586 53.49 -25.26 -35.19
C GLN A 586 52.57 -26.33 -35.80
N ASP A 587 51.27 -26.27 -35.53
CA ASP A 587 50.24 -27.21 -35.99
C ASP A 587 50.49 -28.67 -35.54
N GLN A 588 51.09 -28.83 -34.36
CA GLN A 588 51.28 -30.14 -33.72
C GLN A 588 50.33 -30.31 -32.52
N PRO A 589 49.67 -31.47 -32.39
CA PRO A 589 48.83 -31.81 -31.26
C PRO A 589 49.56 -31.65 -29.92
N GLN A 590 48.91 -31.00 -28.97
CA GLN A 590 49.35 -30.82 -27.59
C GLN A 590 48.16 -30.89 -26.63
N VAL A 591 48.43 -31.23 -25.37
CA VAL A 591 47.42 -31.16 -24.30
C VAL A 591 47.32 -29.72 -23.83
N ILE A 592 46.09 -29.21 -23.65
CA ILE A 592 45.85 -27.87 -23.12
C ILE A 592 46.40 -27.80 -21.69
N THR A 593 47.15 -26.74 -21.40
CA THR A 593 47.93 -26.58 -20.14
C THR A 593 47.11 -26.81 -18.89
N ASP A 594 45.85 -26.41 -18.92
CA ASP A 594 44.95 -26.41 -17.77
C ASP A 594 44.50 -27.84 -17.39
N TYR A 595 44.53 -28.78 -18.34
CA TYR A 595 44.11 -30.18 -18.13
C TYR A 595 45.28 -31.18 -18.06
N VAL A 596 46.53 -30.71 -18.18
CA VAL A 596 47.71 -31.59 -18.18
C VAL A 596 47.83 -32.40 -16.89
N ASP A 597 47.64 -31.78 -15.73
CA ASP A 597 47.81 -32.45 -14.44
C ASP A 597 46.66 -33.44 -14.16
N ASP A 598 45.42 -33.08 -14.53
CA ASP A 598 44.25 -33.93 -14.38
C ASP A 598 44.33 -35.17 -15.29
N LEU A 599 44.71 -34.99 -16.55
CA LEU A 599 44.91 -36.10 -17.49
C LEU A 599 46.10 -36.99 -17.10
N LYS A 600 47.16 -36.44 -16.50
CA LYS A 600 48.26 -37.25 -15.96
C LYS A 600 47.83 -38.07 -14.75
N ASP A 601 47.00 -37.52 -13.88
CA ASP A 601 46.48 -38.26 -12.72
C ASP A 601 45.57 -39.40 -13.20
N MET A 602 44.65 -39.13 -14.15
CA MET A 602 43.73 -40.13 -14.68
C MET A 602 44.40 -41.24 -15.50
N PHE A 603 45.39 -40.92 -16.35
CA PHE A 603 45.91 -41.87 -17.35
C PHE A 603 47.34 -42.35 -17.11
N LEU A 604 48.11 -41.74 -16.20
CA LEU A 604 49.48 -42.17 -15.89
C LEU A 604 49.66 -42.62 -14.43
N LYS A 605 48.73 -42.31 -13.54
CA LYS A 605 48.73 -42.77 -12.15
C LYS A 605 47.40 -43.48 -11.87
N GLY A 606 47.28 -44.72 -12.36
CA GLY A 606 46.11 -45.55 -12.12
C GLY A 606 45.73 -45.66 -10.64
#